data_AF-A0A934BCT4-F1
#
_entry.id   AF-A0A934BCT4-F1
#
_cell.length_a   1.000
_cell.length_b   1.000
_cell.length_c   1.000
_cell.angle_alpha   90.00
_cell.angle_beta   90.00
_cell.angle_gamma   90.00
#
_symmetry.space_group_name_H-M   'P 1'
#
loop_
_entity.id
_entity.type
_entity.pdbx_description
1 polymer ?
#
loop_
_entity_poly.entity_id
_entity_poly.type
_entity_poly.pdbx_seq_one_letter_code
_entity_poly.pdbx_strand_id
1 'polypeptide(L)'
;MFILWGLLQWNPIQKRFDDKRLWRIIWKITRGLFFKEVGKALPENLPIKREMFSPGENPPPEYDLLTTLTPLGQYPMVFDYRYAVNKRHSIYLWEMLFWNRIIVLVGFHAPGCSCTECINDPVNPKADLPVGERTSVRD
;
A
#
# COMPACT_ATOMS: atom_id res chain seq x y z
N MET A 1 -19.79 27.45 45.88
CA MET A 1 -20.56 27.44 44.63
C MET A 1 -19.69 26.75 43.57
N PHE A 2 -19.83 25.43 43.44
CA PHE A 2 -19.05 24.61 42.51
C PHE A 2 -19.90 24.33 41.27
N ILE A 3 -19.43 24.78 40.11
CA ILE A 3 -20.08 24.49 38.83
C ILE A 3 -19.51 23.15 38.36
N LEU A 4 -20.33 22.09 38.45
CA LEU A 4 -20.12 20.82 37.76
C LEU A 4 -20.14 21.10 36.26
N TRP A 5 -18.97 21.13 35.62
CA TRP A 5 -18.90 21.04 34.17
C TRP A 5 -19.19 19.61 33.75
N GLY A 6 -20.18 19.51 32.85
CA GLY A 6 -20.74 18.26 32.37
C GLY A 6 -19.68 17.32 31.80
N LEU A 7 -19.78 16.07 32.23
CA LEU A 7 -19.24 14.89 31.57
C LEU A 7 -19.77 14.85 30.14
N LEU A 8 -19.06 15.49 29.20
CA LEU A 8 -19.12 15.09 27.81
C LEU A 8 -18.46 13.73 27.76
N GLN A 9 -19.26 12.68 27.97
CA GLN A 9 -18.86 11.32 27.70
C GLN A 9 -18.46 11.29 26.23
N TRP A 10 -17.15 11.34 25.97
CA TRP A 10 -16.58 10.88 24.71
C TRP A 10 -17.05 9.45 24.59
N ASN A 11 -18.13 9.25 23.86
CA ASN A 11 -18.54 7.94 23.41
C ASN A 11 -17.61 7.69 22.22
N PRO A 12 -16.51 6.91 22.37
CA PRO A 12 -15.73 6.55 21.21
C PRO A 12 -16.69 5.78 20.30
N ILE A 13 -17.11 6.41 19.21
CA ILE A 13 -17.77 5.71 18.13
C ILE A 13 -16.68 4.77 17.61
N GLN A 14 -16.63 3.55 18.15
CA GLN A 14 -15.84 2.47 17.60
C GLN A 14 -16.49 2.09 16.28
N LYS A 15 -16.26 2.89 15.25
CA LYS A 15 -16.48 2.48 13.86
C LYS A 15 -15.53 1.32 13.65
N ARG A 16 -16.05 0.09 13.82
CA ARG A 16 -15.44 -1.11 13.27
C ARG A 16 -15.40 -0.90 11.77
N PHE A 17 -14.24 -0.53 11.24
CA PHE A 17 -14.05 -0.46 9.80
C PHE A 17 -14.23 -1.87 9.27
N ASP A 18 -15.10 -2.02 8.26
CA ASP A 18 -15.17 -3.27 7.52
C ASP A 18 -13.89 -3.37 6.67
N ASP A 19 -12.94 -4.19 7.13
CA ASP A 19 -11.67 -4.41 6.46
C ASP A 19 -11.85 -4.78 4.98
N LYS A 20 -12.89 -5.55 4.64
CA LYS A 20 -13.15 -5.93 3.24
C LYS A 20 -13.54 -4.70 2.43
N ARG A 21 -14.36 -3.81 2.98
CA ARG A 21 -14.74 -2.56 2.32
C ARG A 21 -13.53 -1.64 2.17
N LEU A 22 -12.70 -1.51 3.21
CA LEU A 22 -11.50 -0.69 3.17
C LEU A 22 -10.53 -1.19 2.09
N TRP A 23 -10.26 -2.49 2.05
CA TRP A 23 -9.41 -3.09 1.02
C TRP A 23 -9.97 -2.94 -0.39
N ARG A 24 -11.29 -2.99 -0.59
CA ARG A 24 -11.91 -2.69 -1.89
C ARG A 24 -11.67 -1.25 -2.33
N ILE A 25 -11.69 -0.29 -1.41
CA ILE A 25 -11.41 1.12 -1.70
C ILE A 25 -9.93 1.28 -2.05
N ILE A 26 -9.04 0.76 -1.20
CA ILE A 26 -7.59 0.78 -1.42
C ILE A 26 -7.27 0.18 -2.80
N TRP A 27 -7.84 -0.98 -3.14
CA TRP A 27 -7.57 -1.63 -4.41
C TRP A 27 -8.03 -0.78 -5.60
N LYS A 28 -9.18 -0.11 -5.53
CA LYS A 28 -9.62 0.83 -6.56
C LYS A 28 -8.64 2.00 -6.73
N ILE A 29 -8.14 2.54 -5.61
CA ILE A 29 -7.13 3.61 -5.64
C ILE A 29 -5.85 3.09 -6.30
N THR A 30 -5.32 1.94 -5.87
CA THR A 30 -4.12 1.34 -6.47
C THR A 30 -4.27 1.13 -7.97
N ARG A 31 -5.41 0.61 -8.44
CA ARG A 31 -5.68 0.44 -9.88
C ARG A 31 -5.71 1.78 -10.62
N GLY A 32 -6.30 2.81 -10.03
CA GLY A 32 -6.33 4.16 -10.58
C GLY A 32 -4.94 4.79 -10.67
N LEU A 33 -4.13 4.65 -9.61
CA LEU A 33 -2.74 5.13 -9.61
C LEU A 33 -1.88 4.37 -10.62
N PHE A 34 -2.01 3.06 -10.70
CA PHE A 34 -1.28 2.26 -11.69
C PHE A 34 -1.66 2.68 -13.12
N PHE A 35 -2.94 2.93 -13.38
CA PHE A 35 -3.36 3.47 -14.67
C PHE A 35 -2.77 4.85 -14.94
N LYS A 36 -2.74 5.74 -13.94
CA LYS A 36 -2.14 7.07 -14.04
C LYS A 36 -0.65 7.01 -14.39
N GLU A 37 0.12 6.17 -13.69
CA GLU A 37 1.59 6.12 -13.82
C GLU A 37 2.07 5.23 -15.00
N VAL A 38 1.35 4.14 -15.29
CA VAL A 38 1.78 3.11 -16.26
C VAL A 38 0.92 3.09 -17.52
N GLY A 39 -0.25 3.74 -17.51
CA GLY A 39 -1.16 3.78 -18.67
C GLY A 39 -1.87 2.45 -18.96
N LYS A 40 -1.82 1.49 -18.03
CA LYS A 40 -2.39 0.14 -18.20
C LYS A 40 -3.45 -0.15 -17.14
N ALA A 41 -4.45 -0.95 -17.50
CA ALA A 41 -5.48 -1.38 -16.57
C ALA A 41 -5.03 -2.63 -15.80
N LEU A 42 -5.17 -2.61 -14.47
CA LEU A 42 -5.01 -3.81 -13.64
C LEU A 42 -6.31 -4.62 -13.59
N PRO A 43 -6.24 -5.96 -13.66
CA PRO A 43 -7.38 -6.84 -13.43
C PRO A 43 -7.95 -6.67 -12.02
N GLU A 44 -9.26 -6.88 -11.84
CA GLU A 44 -9.88 -6.77 -10.51
C GLU A 44 -9.47 -7.92 -9.57
N ASN A 45 -9.26 -9.11 -10.12
CA ASN A 45 -8.96 -10.34 -9.38
C ASN A 45 -7.46 -10.64 -9.31
N LEU A 46 -6.61 -9.63 -9.49
CA LEU A 46 -5.16 -9.82 -9.41
C LEU A 46 -4.78 -10.18 -7.97
N PRO A 47 -3.98 -11.24 -7.75
CA PRO A 47 -3.42 -11.51 -6.43
C PRO A 47 -2.56 -10.33 -5.96
N ILE A 48 -2.78 -9.91 -4.72
CA ILE A 48 -2.05 -8.80 -4.10
C ILE A 48 -1.52 -9.20 -2.73
N LYS A 49 -0.29 -8.81 -2.42
CA LYS A 49 0.20 -8.68 -1.04
C LYS A 49 -0.31 -7.35 -0.52
N ARG A 50 -0.87 -7.35 0.69
CA ARG A 50 -1.52 -6.16 1.25
C ARG A 50 -1.27 -6.08 2.74
N GLU A 51 -0.72 -4.97 3.18
CA GLU A 51 -0.40 -4.72 4.59
C GLU A 51 -0.80 -3.31 4.98
N MET A 52 -1.15 -3.12 6.24
CA MET A 52 -1.60 -1.84 6.78
C MET A 52 -1.02 -1.67 8.17
N PHE A 53 -0.45 -0.50 8.41
CA PHE A 53 0.18 -0.18 9.68
C PHE A 53 0.13 1.33 9.95
N SER A 54 0.35 1.70 11.21
CA SER A 54 0.36 3.09 11.68
C SER A 54 1.77 3.57 12.01
N PRO A 55 2.03 4.89 12.06
CA PRO A 55 3.30 5.43 12.52
C PRO A 55 3.59 4.94 13.95
N GLY A 56 4.76 4.35 14.16
CA GLY A 56 5.18 3.76 15.43
C GLY A 56 4.92 2.26 15.56
N GLU A 57 4.20 1.65 14.62
CA GLU A 57 4.17 0.19 14.47
C GLU A 57 5.38 -0.28 13.65
N ASN A 58 5.72 -1.57 13.75
CA ASN A 58 6.81 -2.15 12.97
C ASN A 58 6.34 -2.33 11.51
N PRO A 59 6.93 -1.61 10.55
CA PRO A 59 6.58 -1.79 9.15
C PRO A 59 7.14 -3.12 8.63
N PRO A 60 6.55 -3.68 7.55
CA PRO A 60 7.16 -4.81 6.85
C PRO A 60 8.52 -4.43 6.25
N PRO A 61 9.46 -5.39 6.10
CA PRO A 61 10.80 -5.12 5.57
C PRO A 61 10.80 -4.42 4.21
N GLU A 62 9.80 -4.65 3.39
CA GLU A 62 9.75 -4.07 2.03
C GLU A 62 9.40 -2.59 2.02
N TYR A 63 8.88 -2.06 3.13
CA TYR A 63 8.65 -0.63 3.30
C TYR A 63 9.94 0.19 3.18
N ASP A 64 11.08 -0.35 3.64
CA ASP A 64 12.37 0.34 3.60
C ASP A 64 12.80 0.69 2.17
N LEU A 65 12.35 -0.09 1.18
CA LEU A 65 12.62 0.16 -0.25
C LEU A 65 11.95 1.45 -0.76
N LEU A 66 10.91 1.92 -0.09
CA LEU A 66 10.10 3.07 -0.51
C LEU A 66 10.42 4.35 0.26
N THR A 67 10.93 4.24 1.48
CA THR A 67 11.18 5.40 2.37
C THR A 67 12.10 6.47 1.78
N THR A 68 13.00 6.08 0.88
CA THR A 68 13.96 6.99 0.23
C THR A 68 13.43 7.64 -1.04
N LEU A 69 12.25 7.22 -1.52
CA LEU A 69 11.68 7.74 -2.75
C LEU A 69 10.92 9.04 -2.50
N THR A 70 10.91 9.91 -3.51
CA THR A 70 10.13 11.13 -3.47
C THR A 70 8.64 10.81 -3.52
N PRO A 71 7.82 11.34 -2.58
CA PRO A 71 6.37 11.23 -2.66
C PRO A 71 5.81 11.87 -3.93
N LEU A 72 4.78 11.25 -4.51
CA LEU A 72 4.14 11.68 -5.76
C LEU A 72 2.74 12.29 -5.54
N GLY A 73 2.26 12.30 -4.30
CA GLY A 73 0.98 12.92 -3.95
C GLY A 73 1.03 14.45 -3.96
N GLN A 74 -0.08 15.06 -4.34
CA GLN A 74 -0.22 16.53 -4.33
C GLN A 74 -0.54 17.07 -2.92
N TYR A 75 -1.16 16.24 -2.06
CA TYR A 75 -1.68 16.66 -0.76
C TYR A 75 -1.14 15.74 0.35
N PRO A 76 0.12 15.89 0.76
CA PRO A 76 0.83 14.93 1.62
C PRO A 76 0.18 14.72 3.00
N MET A 77 -0.66 15.64 3.46
CA MET A 77 -1.39 15.50 4.73
C MET A 77 -2.67 14.67 4.63
N VAL A 78 -3.18 14.42 3.42
CA VAL A 78 -4.46 13.74 3.19
C VAL A 78 -4.26 12.44 2.43
N PHE A 79 -3.47 12.52 1.36
CA PHE A 79 -3.15 11.40 0.50
C PHE A 79 -1.79 11.63 -0.16
N ASP A 80 -0.90 10.69 0.09
CA ASP A 80 0.41 10.63 -0.55
C ASP A 80 0.71 9.20 -0.98
N TYR A 81 1.60 9.03 -1.95
CA TYR A 81 2.03 7.71 -2.37
C TYR A 81 3.44 7.70 -2.93
N ARG A 82 4.05 6.53 -2.81
CA ARG A 82 5.33 6.17 -3.45
C ARG A 82 5.15 4.82 -4.12
N TYR A 83 5.92 4.57 -5.17
CA TYR A 83 5.99 3.22 -5.70
C TYR A 83 7.38 2.89 -6.23
N ALA A 84 7.74 1.62 -6.13
CA ALA A 84 8.92 1.04 -6.74
C ALA A 84 8.51 -0.11 -7.65
N VAL A 85 9.36 -0.38 -8.64
CA VAL A 85 9.22 -1.53 -9.52
C VAL A 85 10.52 -2.34 -9.52
N ASN A 86 10.41 -3.62 -9.17
CA ASN A 86 11.48 -4.58 -9.43
C ASN A 86 11.31 -5.09 -10.86
N LYS A 87 12.11 -4.57 -11.79
CA LYS A 87 12.03 -4.92 -13.22
C LYS A 87 12.37 -6.39 -13.49
N ARG A 88 13.22 -7.02 -12.67
CA ARG A 88 13.65 -8.41 -12.85
C ARG A 88 12.52 -9.39 -12.59
N HIS A 89 11.71 -9.13 -11.56
CA HIS A 89 10.58 -9.99 -11.18
C HIS A 89 9.22 -9.40 -11.60
N SER A 90 9.23 -8.22 -12.25
CA SER A 90 8.05 -7.44 -12.61
C SER A 90 7.11 -7.20 -11.42
N ILE A 91 7.67 -6.92 -10.25
CA ILE A 91 6.90 -6.68 -9.01
C ILE A 91 6.77 -5.18 -8.80
N TYR A 92 5.54 -4.73 -8.57
CA TYR A 92 5.21 -3.38 -8.15
C TYR A 92 4.95 -3.36 -6.66
N LEU A 93 5.52 -2.38 -5.98
CA LEU A 93 5.28 -2.14 -4.58
C LEU A 93 4.83 -0.68 -4.39
N TRP A 94 3.66 -0.51 -3.79
CA TRP A 94 3.02 0.78 -3.58
C TRP A 94 2.88 1.05 -2.10
N GLU A 95 3.39 2.18 -1.65
CA GLU A 95 3.07 2.76 -0.34
C GLU A 95 2.05 3.87 -0.56
N MET A 96 0.99 3.88 0.24
CA MET A 96 0.01 4.96 0.27
C MET A 96 -0.19 5.43 1.70
N LEU A 97 -0.11 6.74 1.90
CA LEU A 97 -0.55 7.40 3.12
C LEU A 97 -2.03 7.78 2.97
N PHE A 98 -2.87 7.31 3.87
CA PHE A 98 -4.31 7.50 3.80
C PHE A 98 -4.88 8.13 5.07
N TRP A 99 -5.66 9.21 4.91
CA TRP A 99 -6.39 9.91 5.97
C TRP A 99 -5.52 10.27 7.18
N ASN A 100 -5.70 9.57 8.30
CA ASN A 100 -5.08 9.85 9.60
C ASN A 100 -3.75 9.11 9.76
N ARG A 101 -2.88 9.23 8.76
CA ARG A 101 -1.58 8.56 8.70
C ARG A 101 -1.64 7.03 8.64
N ILE A 102 -2.72 6.44 8.15
CA ILE A 102 -2.73 4.99 7.90
C ILE A 102 -1.81 4.74 6.71
N ILE A 103 -0.78 3.91 6.90
CA ILE A 103 0.15 3.53 5.84
C ILE A 103 -0.32 2.20 5.29
N VAL A 104 -0.47 2.13 3.98
CA VAL A 104 -0.91 0.94 3.26
C VAL A 104 0.18 0.55 2.28
N LEU A 105 0.61 -0.70 2.37
CA LEU A 105 1.53 -1.31 1.42
C LEU A 105 0.77 -2.29 0.53
N VAL A 106 0.90 -2.13 -0.78
CA VAL A 106 0.30 -3.02 -1.77
C VAL A 106 1.38 -3.51 -2.75
N GLY A 107 1.62 -4.81 -2.74
CA GLY A 107 2.54 -5.49 -3.64
C GLY A 107 1.80 -6.35 -4.66
N PHE A 108 2.19 -6.30 -5.93
CA PHE A 108 1.61 -7.16 -6.97
C PHE A 108 2.55 -7.34 -8.16
N HIS A 109 2.40 -8.43 -8.91
CA HIS A 109 3.11 -8.62 -10.17
C HIS A 109 2.44 -7.85 -11.31
N ALA A 110 3.24 -7.46 -12.30
CA ALA A 110 2.77 -6.86 -13.53
C ALA A 110 1.73 -7.79 -14.21
N PRO A 111 0.63 -7.23 -14.76
CA PRO A 111 -0.30 -8.02 -15.55
C PRO A 111 0.43 -8.62 -16.76
N GLY A 112 0.36 -9.95 -16.90
CA GLY A 112 1.04 -10.68 -17.97
C GLY A 112 2.49 -11.07 -17.66
N CYS A 113 2.94 -10.98 -16.41
CA CYS A 113 4.23 -11.53 -16.02
C CYS A 113 4.28 -13.05 -16.23
N SER A 114 5.28 -13.52 -16.98
CA SER A 114 5.56 -14.93 -17.24
C SER A 114 6.78 -15.44 -16.44
N CYS A 115 7.05 -14.84 -15.29
CA CYS A 115 8.18 -15.25 -14.45
C CYS A 115 8.00 -16.69 -13.94
N THR A 116 9.08 -17.44 -13.77
CA THR A 116 9.02 -18.84 -13.29
C THR A 116 8.35 -18.95 -11.92
N GLU A 117 8.56 -17.95 -11.04
CA GLU A 117 7.89 -17.83 -9.74
C GLU A 117 6.36 -17.64 -9.92
N CYS A 118 5.95 -16.79 -10.87
CA CYS A 118 4.56 -16.47 -11.21
C CYS A 118 3.82 -17.67 -11.86
N ILE A 119 4.55 -18.48 -12.64
CA ILE A 119 4.03 -19.68 -13.30
C ILE A 119 3.80 -20.81 -12.28
N ASN A 120 4.68 -20.92 -11.29
CA ASN A 120 4.68 -22.03 -10.34
C ASN A 120 3.84 -21.74 -9.08
N ASP A 121 3.45 -20.49 -8.83
CA ASP A 121 2.68 -20.10 -7.65
C ASP A 121 1.36 -19.40 -8.02
N PRO A 122 0.33 -20.15 -8.48
CA PRO A 122 -0.92 -19.55 -8.92
C PRO A 122 -1.70 -18.86 -7.80
N VAL A 123 -1.50 -19.24 -6.52
CA VAL A 123 -2.11 -18.60 -5.34
C VAL A 123 -1.30 -18.93 -4.07
N ASN A 124 -0.31 -18.11 -3.68
CA ASN A 124 0.19 -18.12 -2.29
C ASN A 124 0.74 -16.74 -1.85
N PRO A 125 0.01 -15.95 -1.03
CA PRO A 125 0.39 -14.58 -0.66
C PRO A 125 1.47 -14.48 0.44
N LYS A 126 2.32 -15.50 0.63
CA LYS A 126 3.42 -15.49 1.60
C LYS A 126 4.78 -15.75 0.95
N ALA A 127 5.04 -15.13 -0.19
CA ALA A 127 6.38 -15.08 -0.74
C ALA A 127 7.10 -13.86 -0.15
N ASP A 128 8.08 -14.15 0.71
CA ASP A 128 9.10 -13.21 1.15
C ASP A 128 9.72 -12.55 -0.08
N LEU A 129 9.55 -11.24 -0.23
CA LEU A 129 10.21 -10.51 -1.29
C LEU A 129 11.73 -10.59 -1.05
N PRO A 130 12.55 -10.99 -2.03
CA PRO A 130 13.99 -10.94 -1.88
C PRO A 130 14.40 -9.47 -1.70
N VAL A 131 14.79 -9.12 -0.47
CA VAL A 131 15.40 -7.83 -0.15
C VAL A 131 16.78 -7.80 -0.78
N GLY A 132 16.89 -7.15 -1.93
CA GLY A 132 18.18 -6.77 -2.50
C GLY A 132 18.26 -6.89 -4.00
N GLU A 133 18.05 -5.76 -4.69
CA GLU A 133 19.11 -5.15 -5.52
C GLU A 133 18.66 -3.73 -5.88
N ARG A 134 19.31 -2.71 -5.29
CA ARG A 134 19.16 -1.32 -5.72
C ARG A 134 19.72 -1.22 -7.14
N THR A 135 18.86 -1.22 -8.15
CA THR A 135 19.29 -0.70 -9.45
C THR A 135 19.16 0.81 -9.37
N SER A 136 20.28 1.45 -9.02
CA SER A 136 20.49 2.87 -9.30
C SER A 136 20.22 3.10 -10.78
N VAL A 137 19.25 3.95 -11.09
CA VAL A 137 19.13 4.57 -12.40
C VAL A 137 20.45 5.32 -12.63
N ARG A 138 21.29 4.80 -13.53
CA ARG A 138 22.27 5.61 -14.26
C ARG A 138 21.66 5.87 -15.62
N ASP A 139 21.74 7.13 -16.01
CA ASP A 139 21.19 7.75 -17.21
C ASP A 139 21.51 7.02 -18.52
#